data_AF-A0A7Y4RFG9-F1
#
_entry.id   AF-A0A7Y4RFG9-F1
#
_cell.length_a   1.000
_cell.length_b   1.000
_cell.length_c   1.000
_cell.angle_alpha   90.00
_cell.angle_beta   90.00
_cell.angle_gamma   90.00
#
_symmetry.space_group_name_H-M   'P 1'
#
loop_
_entity.id
_entity.type
_entity.pdbx_description
1 polymer ?
#
loop_
_entity_poly.entity_id
_entity_poly.type
_entity_poly.pdbx_seq_one_letter_code
_entity_poly.pdbx_strand_id
1 'polypeptide(L)'
;MSIKPKKYEEDEGNKGYGTSHYIGQLNQLYSKQYASNTASWDEMDDEIKFEMVVKSLFVIRELDDSSVNKVMEALRSIFERDMSFIESLLKFMQEEELLSKRAGKISLTDEGKDVLE
;
A
#
# COMPACT_ATOMS: atom_id res chain seq x y z
N MET A 1 45.24 -12.10 25.67
CA MET A 1 44.16 -12.65 26.52
C MET A 1 42.87 -12.56 25.72
N SER A 2 42.35 -13.70 25.25
CA SER A 2 41.08 -13.78 24.51
C SER A 2 40.02 -14.40 25.40
N ILE A 3 38.93 -13.69 25.63
CA ILE A 3 37.78 -14.19 26.40
C ILE A 3 36.88 -14.95 25.42
N LYS A 4 36.76 -16.26 25.62
CA LYS A 4 35.84 -17.14 24.88
C LYS A 4 34.39 -16.91 25.36
N PRO A 5 33.39 -16.89 24.47
CA PRO A 5 31.99 -16.85 24.88
C PRO A 5 31.57 -18.18 25.52
N LYS A 6 30.83 -18.09 26.64
CA LYS A 6 30.29 -19.22 27.40
C LYS A 6 29.19 -19.92 26.61
N LYS A 7 29.22 -21.25 26.64
CA LYS A 7 28.12 -22.14 26.25
C LYS A 7 26.91 -21.86 27.15
N TYR A 8 25.73 -21.68 26.55
CA TYR A 8 24.46 -21.90 27.24
C TYR A 8 24.04 -23.33 26.94
N GLU A 9 23.85 -24.11 28.00
CA GLU A 9 23.36 -25.48 27.96
C GLU A 9 21.89 -25.46 27.51
N GLU A 10 21.59 -26.29 26.51
CA GLU A 10 20.24 -26.50 25.99
C GLU A 10 19.45 -27.33 27.00
N ASP A 11 18.56 -26.67 27.75
CA ASP A 11 17.45 -27.35 28.42
C ASP A 11 16.31 -27.56 27.40
N GLU A 12 15.86 -28.80 27.34
CA GLU A 12 14.81 -29.33 26.49
C GLU A 12 13.52 -28.49 26.58
N GLY A 13 13.08 -27.91 25.46
CA GLY A 13 11.85 -27.12 25.48
C GLY A 13 11.55 -26.33 24.22
N ASN A 14 11.42 -27.02 23.09
CA ASN A 14 10.62 -26.66 21.91
C ASN A 14 9.93 -25.26 21.95
N LYS A 15 10.64 -24.19 21.56
CA LYS A 15 10.06 -22.87 21.24
C LYS A 15 10.70 -22.18 20.03
N GLY A 16 11.41 -22.93 19.19
CA GLY A 16 12.06 -22.39 17.98
C GLY A 16 11.14 -22.18 16.77
N TYR A 17 9.98 -22.84 16.74
CA TYR A 17 9.11 -22.87 15.56
C TYR A 17 8.16 -21.67 15.40
N GLY A 18 7.86 -20.94 16.49
CA GLY A 18 6.92 -19.81 16.44
C GLY A 18 7.52 -18.51 15.91
N THR A 19 8.75 -18.20 16.32
CA THR A 19 9.39 -16.90 16.02
C THR A 19 9.92 -16.83 14.59
N SER A 20 10.45 -17.94 14.05
CA SER A 20 10.98 -17.98 12.68
C SER A 20 9.87 -17.90 11.62
N HIS A 21 8.72 -18.52 11.89
CA HIS A 21 7.57 -18.47 10.98
C HIS A 21 6.90 -17.08 10.98
N TYR A 22 6.84 -16.44 12.15
CA TYR A 22 6.31 -15.08 12.29
C TYR A 22 7.23 -14.03 11.64
N ILE A 23 8.56 -14.17 11.81
CA ILE A 23 9.55 -13.33 11.11
C ILE A 23 9.49 -13.60 9.59
N GLY A 24 9.24 -14.83 9.15
CA GLY A 24 9.04 -15.17 7.74
C GLY A 24 7.81 -14.51 7.13
N GLN A 25 6.68 -14.52 7.84
CA GLN A 25 5.45 -13.85 7.41
C GLN A 25 5.59 -12.32 7.44
N LEU A 26 6.25 -11.77 8.46
CA LEU A 26 6.58 -10.35 8.52
C LEU A 26 7.51 -9.95 7.38
N ASN A 27 8.56 -10.73 7.09
CA ASN A 27 9.45 -10.47 5.97
C ASN A 27 8.75 -10.62 4.61
N GLN A 28 7.75 -11.50 4.48
CA GLN A 28 6.93 -11.59 3.27
C GLN A 28 5.97 -10.41 3.14
N LEU A 29 5.34 -9.97 4.22
CA LEU A 29 4.51 -8.75 4.28
C LEU A 29 5.35 -7.50 3.96
N TYR A 30 6.50 -7.34 4.62
CA TYR A 30 7.43 -6.26 4.36
C TYR A 30 8.02 -6.35 2.95
N SER A 31 8.35 -7.54 2.43
CA SER A 31 8.82 -7.72 1.06
C SER A 31 7.76 -7.37 0.02
N LYS A 32 6.48 -7.70 0.26
CA LYS A 32 5.38 -7.31 -0.64
C LYS A 32 5.13 -5.80 -0.59
N GLN A 33 5.17 -5.20 0.60
CA GLN A 33 5.08 -3.76 0.80
C GLN A 33 6.25 -3.02 0.14
N TYR A 34 7.48 -3.53 0.26
CA TYR A 34 8.68 -2.92 -0.33
C TYR A 34 8.77 -3.10 -1.85
N ALA A 35 8.42 -4.28 -2.37
CA ALA A 35 8.36 -4.53 -3.80
C ALA A 35 7.31 -3.64 -4.47
N SER A 36 6.16 -3.45 -3.81
CA SER A 36 5.15 -2.47 -4.20
C SER A 36 5.73 -1.05 -4.25
N ASN A 37 6.54 -0.63 -3.27
CA ASN A 37 7.08 0.73 -3.21
C ASN A 37 8.11 1.08 -4.29
N THR A 38 8.70 0.10 -4.97
CA THR A 38 9.69 0.32 -6.04
C THR A 38 9.18 -0.04 -7.44
N ALA A 39 8.12 -0.85 -7.55
CA ALA A 39 7.54 -1.24 -8.83
C ALA A 39 6.78 -0.08 -9.47
N SER A 40 6.92 0.13 -10.78
CA SER A 40 6.04 1.05 -11.50
C SER A 40 4.61 0.50 -11.51
N TRP A 41 3.61 1.39 -11.69
CA TRP A 41 2.19 0.99 -11.71
C TRP A 41 1.95 -0.21 -12.62
N ASP A 42 2.53 -0.21 -13.82
CA ASP A 42 2.30 -1.24 -14.84
C ASP A 42 2.84 -2.62 -14.43
N GLU A 43 3.90 -2.66 -13.61
CA GLU A 43 4.58 -3.88 -13.17
C GLU A 43 3.96 -4.53 -11.93
N MET A 44 2.97 -3.88 -11.31
CA MET A 44 2.33 -4.38 -10.10
C MET A 44 1.29 -5.47 -10.40
N ASP A 45 1.24 -6.48 -9.52
CA ASP A 45 0.20 -7.51 -9.54
C ASP A 45 -1.19 -6.89 -9.36
N ASP A 46 -2.17 -7.44 -10.06
CA ASP A 46 -3.55 -6.93 -10.07
C ASP A 46 -4.19 -6.93 -8.68
N GLU A 47 -3.85 -7.89 -7.82
CA GLU A 47 -4.31 -7.95 -6.42
C GLU A 47 -3.83 -6.72 -5.62
N ILE A 48 -2.59 -6.30 -5.84
CA ILE A 48 -2.02 -5.11 -5.17
C ILE A 48 -2.61 -3.84 -5.75
N LYS A 49 -2.75 -3.75 -7.07
CA LYS A 49 -3.43 -2.63 -7.75
C LYS A 49 -4.84 -2.44 -7.21
N PHE A 50 -5.61 -3.52 -7.08
CA PHE A 50 -6.95 -3.49 -6.54
C PHE A 50 -6.98 -2.96 -5.10
N GLU A 51 -6.12 -3.47 -4.22
CA GLU A 51 -6.01 -2.98 -2.84
C GLU A 51 -5.72 -1.47 -2.79
N MET A 52 -4.81 -0.98 -3.64
CA MET A 52 -4.49 0.44 -3.74
C MET A 52 -5.65 1.28 -4.28
N VAL A 53 -6.39 0.78 -5.26
CA VAL A 53 -7.59 1.45 -5.79
C VAL A 53 -8.63 1.60 -4.70
N VAL A 54 -8.96 0.52 -3.98
CA VAL A 54 -9.94 0.54 -2.88
C VAL A 54 -9.54 1.55 -1.80
N LYS A 55 -8.28 1.51 -1.37
CA LYS A 55 -7.75 2.50 -0.40
C LYS A 55 -7.88 3.93 -0.90
N SER A 56 -7.62 4.16 -2.19
CA SER A 56 -7.73 5.49 -2.80
C SER A 56 -9.17 5.98 -2.85
N LEU A 57 -10.14 5.10 -3.14
CA LEU A 57 -11.56 5.41 -3.11
C LEU A 57 -12.01 5.89 -1.73
N PHE A 58 -11.60 5.19 -0.66
CA PHE A 58 -11.87 5.63 0.72
C PHE A 58 -11.29 7.02 1.00
N VAL A 59 -10.03 7.27 0.61
CA VAL A 59 -9.40 8.58 0.84
C VAL A 59 -10.13 9.70 0.09
N ILE A 60 -10.52 9.47 -1.16
CA ILE A 60 -11.24 10.46 -1.97
C ILE A 60 -12.63 10.73 -1.37
N ARG A 61 -13.34 9.68 -0.92
CA ARG A 61 -14.63 9.81 -0.24
C ARG A 61 -14.54 10.69 1.01
N GLU A 62 -13.54 10.45 1.86
CA GLU A 62 -13.34 11.22 3.10
C GLU A 62 -12.92 12.68 2.84
N LEU A 63 -12.25 12.94 1.72
CA LEU A 63 -11.80 14.29 1.36
C LEU A 63 -12.87 15.16 0.71
N ASP A 64 -13.97 14.59 0.24
CA ASP A 64 -15.17 15.21 -0.36
C ASP A 64 -14.94 16.48 -1.22
N ASP A 65 -15.08 16.34 -2.54
CA ASP A 65 -14.93 17.43 -3.53
C ASP A 65 -13.67 18.30 -3.33
N SER A 66 -12.58 17.64 -2.93
CA SER A 66 -11.28 18.28 -2.70
C SER A 66 -10.54 18.57 -4.00
N SER A 67 -9.60 19.53 -3.94
CA SER A 67 -8.73 19.83 -5.07
C SER A 67 -7.84 18.63 -5.44
N VAL A 68 -7.53 18.50 -6.72
CA VAL A 68 -6.62 17.46 -7.26
C VAL A 68 -5.32 17.43 -6.47
N ASN A 69 -4.71 18.59 -6.21
CA ASN A 69 -3.45 18.68 -5.47
C ASN A 69 -3.56 18.13 -4.04
N LYS A 70 -4.68 18.40 -3.35
CA LYS A 70 -4.89 17.91 -1.98
C LYS A 70 -5.06 16.39 -1.94
N VAL A 71 -5.81 15.83 -2.90
CA VAL A 71 -5.96 14.38 -3.05
C VAL A 71 -4.62 13.73 -3.40
N MET A 72 -3.88 14.30 -4.35
CA MET A 72 -2.56 13.78 -4.74
C MET A 72 -1.57 13.76 -3.57
N GLU A 73 -1.48 14.85 -2.79
CA GLU A 73 -0.63 14.92 -1.61
C GLU A 73 -1.05 13.91 -0.52
N ALA A 74 -2.36 13.72 -0.30
CA ALA A 74 -2.85 12.74 0.66
C ALA A 74 -2.47 11.31 0.24
N LEU A 75 -2.72 10.94 -1.03
CA LEU A 75 -2.37 9.61 -1.54
C LEU A 75 -0.85 9.39 -1.56
N ARG A 76 -0.07 10.43 -1.93
CA ARG A 76 1.39 10.40 -1.87
C ARG A 76 1.88 10.04 -0.46
N SER A 77 1.30 10.67 0.55
CA SER A 77 1.65 10.44 1.95
C SER A 77 1.20 9.06 2.43
N ILE A 78 0.05 8.56 2.01
CA ILE A 78 -0.51 7.27 2.45
C ILE A 78 0.25 6.10 1.85
N PHE A 79 0.60 6.19 0.57
CA PHE A 79 1.32 5.11 -0.13
C PHE A 79 2.84 5.26 -0.03
N GLU A 80 3.35 6.38 0.48
CA GLU A 80 4.79 6.70 0.53
C GLU A 80 5.46 6.59 -0.86
N ARG A 81 4.75 7.06 -1.90
CA ARG A 81 5.20 7.02 -3.32
C ARG A 81 5.50 8.41 -3.85
N ASP A 82 6.10 8.49 -5.04
CA ASP A 82 6.29 9.78 -5.72
C ASP A 82 5.00 10.26 -6.40
N MET A 83 5.01 11.51 -6.88
CA MET A 83 3.84 12.09 -7.55
C MET A 83 3.51 11.40 -8.88
N SER A 84 4.51 10.93 -9.62
CA SER A 84 4.29 10.28 -10.91
C SER A 84 3.49 8.99 -10.74
N PHE A 85 3.79 8.21 -9.69
CA PHE A 85 3.02 7.03 -9.34
C PHE A 85 1.57 7.36 -9.02
N ILE A 86 1.33 8.40 -8.20
CA ILE A 86 -0.01 8.84 -7.83
C ILE A 86 -0.80 9.35 -9.04
N GLU A 87 -0.13 10.03 -9.99
CA GLU A 87 -0.73 10.44 -11.25
C GLU A 87 -1.20 9.24 -12.08
N SER A 88 -0.36 8.20 -12.21
CA SER A 88 -0.69 6.97 -12.93
C SER A 88 -1.87 6.23 -12.27
N LEU A 89 -1.87 6.08 -10.95
CA LEU A 89 -2.98 5.51 -10.20
C LEU A 89 -4.29 6.27 -10.44
N LEU A 90 -4.28 7.60 -10.29
CA LEU A 90 -5.48 8.42 -10.49
C LEU A 90 -5.92 8.46 -11.95
N LYS A 91 -5.00 8.28 -12.90
CA LYS A 91 -5.33 8.14 -14.33
C LYS A 91 -6.03 6.81 -14.59
N PHE A 92 -5.50 5.71 -14.06
CA PHE A 92 -6.13 4.40 -14.13
C PHE A 92 -7.55 4.43 -13.55
N MET A 93 -7.72 4.97 -12.33
CA MET A 93 -9.06 5.09 -11.72
C MET A 93 -10.03 5.96 -12.53
N GLN A 94 -9.53 6.90 -13.33
CA GLN A 94 -10.36 7.71 -14.22
C GLN A 94 -10.72 6.94 -15.50
N GLU A 95 -9.82 6.11 -16.02
CA GLU A 95 -10.06 5.23 -17.18
C GLU A 95 -11.05 4.11 -16.85
N GLU A 96 -11.01 3.61 -15.61
CA GLU A 96 -11.99 2.65 -15.06
C GLU A 96 -13.29 3.30 -14.58
N GLU A 97 -13.50 4.58 -14.90
CA GLU A 97 -14.72 5.34 -14.54
C GLU A 97 -15.04 5.37 -13.03
N LEU A 98 -14.06 5.20 -12.15
CA LEU A 98 -14.24 5.20 -10.68
C LEU A 98 -14.18 6.61 -10.07
N LEU A 99 -13.57 7.57 -10.77
CA LEU A 99 -13.50 8.97 -10.34
C LEU A 99 -13.62 9.93 -11.52
N SER A 100 -13.98 11.17 -11.21
CA SER A 100 -14.00 12.27 -12.17
C SER A 100 -13.09 13.40 -11.72
N LYS A 101 -12.28 13.91 -12.66
CA LYS A 101 -11.48 15.14 -12.48
C LYS A 101 -12.12 16.27 -13.27
N ARG A 102 -12.75 17.24 -12.60
CA ARG A 102 -13.40 18.40 -13.24
C ARG A 102 -13.04 19.69 -12.51
N ALA A 103 -12.72 20.73 -13.27
CA ALA A 103 -12.39 22.06 -12.73
C ALA A 103 -11.33 22.06 -11.60
N GLY A 104 -10.34 21.16 -11.68
CA GLY A 104 -9.28 21.04 -10.67
C GLY A 104 -9.70 20.34 -9.37
N LYS A 105 -10.87 19.70 -9.35
CA LYS A 105 -11.38 18.88 -8.24
C LYS A 105 -11.49 17.42 -8.62
N ILE A 106 -11.45 16.55 -7.61
CA ILE A 106 -11.66 15.10 -7.72
C ILE A 106 -12.90 14.72 -6.94
N SER A 107 -13.75 13.89 -7.54
CA SER A 107 -14.93 13.30 -6.93
C SER A 107 -15.09 11.86 -7.39
N LEU A 108 -15.72 11.02 -6.56
CA LEU A 108 -16.11 9.67 -6.96
C LEU A 108 -17.30 9.73 -7.92
N THR A 109 -17.27 8.87 -8.95
CA THR A 109 -18.45 8.55 -9.76
C THR A 109 -19.43 7.71 -8.97
N ASP A 110 -20.55 7.32 -9.58
CA ASP A 110 -21.49 6.41 -8.92
C ASP A 110 -20.89 4.99 -8.89
N GLU A 111 -20.21 4.56 -9.96
CA GLU A 111 -19.44 3.32 -10.01
C GLU A 111 -18.37 3.25 -8.91
N GLY A 112 -17.63 4.34 -8.68
CA GLY A 112 -16.62 4.40 -7.63
C GLY A 112 -17.19 4.35 -6.21
N LYS A 113 -18.45 4.77 -6.02
CA LYS A 113 -19.15 4.63 -4.73
C LYS A 113 -19.67 3.21 -4.54
N ASP A 114 -20.19 2.58 -5.59
CA ASP A 114 -20.70 1.20 -5.56
C ASP A 114 -19.60 0.19 -5.17
N VAL A 115 -18.35 0.44 -5.54
CA VAL A 115 -17.19 -0.37 -5.09
C VAL A 115 -16.96 -0.31 -3.58
N LEU A 116 -17.45 0.74 -2.90
CA LEU A 116 -17.30 0.93 -1.45
C LEU A 116 -18.49 0.42 -0.63
N GLU A 117 -19.57 -0.06 -1.26
CA GLU A 117 -20.77 -0.59 -0.61
C GLU A 117 -20.74 -2.12 -0.46
#